data_AF-A0A5J4NGL1-F1
#
_entry.id   AF-A0A5J4NGL1-F1
#
_cell.length_a   1.000
_cell.length_b   1.000
_cell.length_c   1.000
_cell.angle_alpha   90.00
_cell.angle_beta   90.00
_cell.angle_gamma   90.00
#
_symmetry.space_group_name_H-M   'P 1'
#
loop_
_entity.id
_entity.type
_entity.pdbx_description
1 polymer ?
#
loop_
_entity_poly.entity_id
_entity_poly.type
_entity_poly.pdbx_seq_one_letter_code
_entity_poly.pdbx_strand_id
1 'polypeptide(L)'
;MSTDAINIMLTELRHLYLHLPKDARTLLGITHTSKSGTFGGRHYVHFGLKKVRDSVFRIHVHCGAMELLIHVDGVSLFKSSRAQLWSLLGSLNNPETVVFIVGVSSGQMKPVNVSVYFQDLID
;
A
#
# COMPACT_ATOMS: atom_id res chain seq x y z
N MET A 1 -8.43 9.45 -16.39
CA MET A 1 -7.37 9.70 -17.40
C MET A 1 -6.15 8.90 -17.01
N SER A 2 -5.50 8.19 -17.93
CA SER A 2 -4.28 7.43 -17.61
C SER A 2 -3.15 8.39 -17.26
N THR A 3 -2.35 8.06 -16.24
CA THR A 3 -1.11 8.78 -15.91
C THR A 3 -0.15 8.84 -17.10
N ASP A 4 -0.20 7.86 -18.00
CA ASP A 4 0.65 7.80 -19.19
C ASP A 4 0.28 8.88 -20.21
N ALA A 5 -1.02 9.11 -20.40
CA ALA A 5 -1.50 10.19 -21.27
C ALA A 5 -1.08 11.57 -20.74
N ILE A 6 -1.12 11.75 -19.41
CA ILE A 6 -0.68 12.99 -18.75
C ILE A 6 0.84 13.14 -18.90
N ASN A 7 1.62 12.07 -18.76
CA ASN A 7 3.07 12.10 -18.95
C ASN A 7 3.47 12.47 -20.39
N ILE A 8 2.77 11.94 -21.39
CA ILE A 8 2.96 12.33 -22.79
C ILE A 8 2.69 13.82 -22.96
N MET A 9 1.53 14.30 -22.46
CA MET A 9 1.16 15.71 -22.55
C MET A 9 2.17 16.63 -21.83
N LEU A 10 2.65 16.24 -20.64
CA LEU A 10 3.66 17.00 -19.88
C LEU A 10 4.99 17.08 -20.63
N THR A 11 5.34 16.03 -21.38
CA THR A 11 6.56 16.02 -22.19
C THR A 11 6.49 17.06 -23.30
N GLU A 12 5.38 17.10 -24.04
CA GLU A 12 5.16 18.07 -25.12
C GLU A 12 5.07 19.52 -24.59
N LEU A 13 4.33 19.73 -23.50
CA LEU A 13 4.09 21.07 -22.96
C LEU A 13 5.30 21.67 -22.22
N ARG A 14 6.27 20.85 -21.79
CA ARG A 14 7.45 21.33 -21.06
C ARG A 14 8.34 22.27 -21.87
N HIS A 15 8.31 22.19 -23.19
CA HIS A 15 9.00 23.15 -24.05
C HIS A 15 8.41 24.56 -23.98
N LEU A 16 7.10 24.67 -23.71
CA LEU A 16 6.40 25.95 -23.56
C LEU A 16 6.35 26.42 -22.10
N TYR A 17 6.31 25.47 -21.15
CA TYR A 17 6.17 25.74 -19.73
C TYR A 17 7.22 24.95 -18.93
N LEU A 18 8.44 25.49 -18.84
CA LEU A 18 9.60 24.84 -18.20
C LEU A 18 9.40 24.48 -16.72
N HIS A 19 8.44 25.12 -16.04
CA HIS A 19 8.10 24.87 -14.64
C HIS A 19 7.19 23.64 -14.45
N LEU A 20 6.65 23.06 -15.53
CA LEU A 20 5.84 21.86 -15.44
C LEU A 20 6.69 20.66 -14.97
N PRO A 21 6.17 19.85 -14.03
CA PRO A 21 6.87 18.67 -13.56
C PRO A 21 6.98 17.62 -14.67
N LYS A 22 8.02 16.79 -14.58
CA LYS A 22 8.25 15.69 -15.54
C LYS A 22 7.21 14.59 -15.44
N ASP A 23 6.68 14.38 -14.23
CA ASP A 23 5.90 13.22 -13.89
C ASP A 23 4.49 13.64 -13.49
N ALA A 24 3.49 12.97 -14.06
CA ALA A 24 2.08 13.17 -13.80
C ALA A 24 1.74 13.05 -12.32
N ARG A 25 2.43 12.19 -11.56
CA ARG A 25 2.20 12.04 -10.12
C ARG A 25 2.61 13.31 -9.39
N THR A 26 3.71 13.95 -9.79
CA THR A 26 4.11 15.24 -9.24
C THR A 26 3.09 16.32 -9.58
N LEU A 27 2.61 16.38 -10.83
CA LEU A 27 1.56 17.33 -11.23
C LEU A 27 0.27 17.15 -10.41
N LEU A 28 -0.15 15.90 -10.24
CA LEU A 28 -1.39 15.53 -9.56
C LEU A 28 -1.24 15.52 -8.04
N GLY A 29 -0.06 15.84 -7.50
CA GLY A 29 0.20 15.78 -6.07
C GLY A 29 -0.02 14.38 -5.48
N ILE A 30 0.18 13.32 -6.26
CA ILE A 30 0.07 11.93 -5.79
C ILE A 30 1.31 11.63 -4.95
N THR A 31 1.29 12.10 -3.71
CA THR A 31 2.23 11.65 -2.68
C THR A 31 1.64 10.37 -2.08
N HIS A 32 2.31 9.24 -2.31
CA HIS A 32 2.02 8.03 -1.55
C HIS A 32 2.57 8.22 -0.13
N THR A 33 1.88 9.00 0.70
CA THR A 33 2.16 9.10 2.14
C THR A 33 1.66 7.83 2.82
N SER A 34 2.31 6.71 2.54
CA SER A 34 2.11 5.48 3.32
C SER A 34 2.88 5.68 4.62
N LYS A 35 2.25 5.41 5.77
CA LYS A 35 2.95 5.47 7.06
C LYS A 35 4.10 4.47 6.99
N SER A 36 5.33 4.93 7.17
CA SER A 36 6.53 4.08 7.11
C SER A 36 7.38 4.28 8.35
N GLY A 37 8.01 3.22 8.82
CA GLY A 37 8.87 3.28 10.00
C GLY A 37 9.79 2.08 10.11
N THR A 38 10.64 2.11 11.12
CA THR A 38 11.56 1.01 11.45
C THR A 38 11.19 0.44 12.81
N PHE A 39 10.90 -0.86 12.87
CA PHE A 39 10.49 -1.56 14.09
C PHE A 39 11.34 -2.82 14.27
N GLY A 40 12.01 -2.96 15.41
CA GLY A 40 12.83 -4.14 15.71
C GLY A 40 13.89 -4.43 14.64
N GLY A 41 14.50 -3.38 14.05
CA GLY A 41 15.49 -3.51 12.97
C GLY A 41 14.92 -3.87 11.60
N ARG A 42 13.59 -3.86 11.44
CA ARG A 42 12.90 -4.11 10.17
C ARG A 42 12.28 -2.82 9.65
N HIS A 43 12.32 -2.62 8.35
CA HIS A 43 11.57 -1.56 7.69
C HIS A 43 10.12 -2.01 7.53
N TYR A 44 9.17 -1.10 7.71
CA TYR A 44 7.75 -1.37 7.55
C TYR A 44 7.07 -0.21 6.82
N VAL A 45 6.17 -0.55 5.90
CA VAL A 45 5.30 0.39 5.21
C VAL A 45 3.86 -0.09 5.40
N HIS A 46 3.02 0.80 5.88
CA HIS A 46 1.61 0.59 6.13
C HIS A 46 0.77 1.33 5.08
N PHE A 47 -0.03 0.57 4.34
CA PHE A 47 -0.93 1.06 3.30
C PHE A 47 -2.35 1.31 3.82
N GLY A 48 -2.73 0.62 4.90
CA GLY A 48 -4.01 0.76 5.58
C GLY A 48 -5.20 0.24 4.80
N LEU A 49 -6.39 0.41 5.40
CA LEU A 49 -7.65 -0.14 4.88
C LEU A 49 -8.52 0.91 4.19
N LYS A 50 -8.19 2.19 4.32
CA LYS A 50 -9.05 3.32 3.91
C LYS A 50 -9.51 3.20 2.46
N LYS A 51 -8.60 2.92 1.52
CA LYS A 51 -8.96 2.82 0.09
C LYS A 51 -9.94 1.68 -0.18
N VAL A 52 -9.73 0.53 0.42
CA VAL A 52 -10.61 -0.65 0.26
C VAL A 52 -11.96 -0.36 0.89
N ARG A 53 -11.97 0.15 2.12
CA ARG A 53 -13.18 0.58 2.82
C ARG A 53 -14.00 1.57 2.01
N ASP A 54 -13.36 2.63 1.52
CA ASP A 54 -14.02 3.67 0.72
C ASP A 54 -14.55 3.11 -0.62
N SER A 55 -13.83 2.16 -1.24
CA SER A 55 -14.34 1.47 -2.44
C SER A 55 -15.54 0.58 -2.15
N VAL A 56 -15.54 -0.11 -1.01
CA VAL A 56 -16.63 -0.99 -0.59
C VAL A 56 -17.89 -0.18 -0.30
N PHE A 57 -17.76 0.91 0.46
CA PHE A 57 -18.90 1.78 0.77
C PHE A 57 -19.50 2.48 -0.45
N ARG A 58 -18.70 2.75 -1.48
CA ARG A 58 -19.22 3.29 -2.76
C ARG A 58 -20.14 2.30 -3.49
N ILE A 59 -19.89 1.00 -3.36
CA ILE A 59 -20.64 -0.05 -4.04
C ILE A 59 -21.77 -0.58 -3.15
N HIS A 60 -21.50 -0.74 -1.86
CA HIS A 60 -22.39 -1.35 -0.87
C HIS A 60 -22.75 -0.33 0.21
N VAL A 61 -23.61 0.62 -0.15
CA VAL A 61 -24.04 1.75 0.70
C VAL A 61 -24.64 1.30 2.05
N HIS A 62 -25.14 0.06 2.13
CA HIS A 62 -25.78 -0.52 3.33
C HIS A 62 -24.99 -1.66 4.00
N CYS A 63 -23.68 -1.73 3.78
CA CYS A 63 -22.83 -2.70 4.49
C CYS A 63 -22.71 -2.32 5.97
N GLY A 64 -23.51 -2.98 6.83
CA GLY A 64 -23.53 -2.71 8.27
C GLY A 64 -22.32 -3.25 9.03
N ALA A 65 -21.65 -4.28 8.50
CA ALA A 65 -20.42 -4.84 9.04
C ALA A 65 -19.57 -5.45 7.92
N MET A 66 -18.25 -5.25 8.00
CA MET A 66 -17.28 -5.87 7.11
C MET A 66 -16.50 -6.93 7.87
N GLU A 67 -16.45 -8.14 7.33
CA GLU A 67 -15.63 -9.22 7.87
C GLU A 67 -14.25 -9.19 7.23
N LEU A 68 -13.27 -8.65 7.94
CA LEU A 68 -11.88 -8.55 7.50
C LEU A 68 -11.09 -9.76 7.93
N LEU A 69 -10.52 -10.47 6.97
CA LEU A 69 -9.51 -11.50 7.20
C LEU A 69 -8.14 -10.91 6.95
N ILE A 70 -7.22 -11.17 7.88
CA ILE A 70 -5.84 -10.76 7.76
C ILE A 70 -4.93 -11.97 7.81
N HIS A 71 -4.00 -12.01 6.86
CA HIS A 71 -2.96 -13.02 6.78
C HIS A 71 -1.58 -12.35 6.89
N VAL A 72 -0.72 -12.92 7.73
CA VAL A 72 0.66 -12.48 7.92
C VAL A 72 1.57 -13.64 7.56
N ASP A 73 2.41 -13.46 6.54
CA ASP A 73 3.39 -14.48 6.16
C ASP A 73 4.72 -13.86 5.79
N GLY A 74 5.78 -14.67 5.92
CA GLY A 74 7.17 -14.31 5.67
C GLY A 74 7.78 -15.16 4.56
N VAL A 75 8.33 -14.50 3.55
CA VAL A 75 9.05 -15.13 2.44
C VAL A 75 10.50 -14.66 2.37
N SER A 76 11.42 -15.59 2.11
CA SER A 76 12.82 -15.27 1.84
C SER A 76 12.94 -14.58 0.48
N LEU A 77 13.55 -13.40 0.44
CA LEU A 77 13.71 -12.63 -0.81
C LEU A 77 14.76 -13.23 -1.74
N PHE A 78 15.80 -13.82 -1.17
CA PHE A 78 16.92 -14.41 -1.93
C PHE A 78 17.31 -15.76 -1.32
N LYS A 79 17.70 -16.72 -2.17
CA LYS A 79 18.05 -18.09 -1.74
C LYS A 79 19.26 -18.14 -0.80
N SER A 80 20.18 -17.19 -0.89
CA SER A 80 21.44 -17.15 -0.13
C SER A 80 21.50 -16.00 0.89
N SER A 81 20.38 -15.35 1.17
CA SER A 81 20.30 -14.24 2.12
C SER A 81 19.33 -14.54 3.25
N ARG A 82 19.56 -13.89 4.40
CA ARG A 82 18.59 -13.85 5.50
C ARG A 82 17.52 -12.77 5.30
N ALA A 83 17.57 -12.02 4.21
CA ALA A 83 16.58 -11.02 3.88
C ALA A 83 15.19 -11.66 3.68
N GLN A 84 14.23 -11.21 4.48
CA GLN A 84 12.87 -11.70 4.48
C GLN A 84 11.88 -10.55 4.33
N LEU A 85 10.93 -10.76 3.44
CA LEU A 85 9.75 -9.91 3.27
C LEU A 85 8.59 -10.54 4.02
N TRP A 86 7.89 -9.74 4.81
CA TRP A 86 6.69 -10.14 5.52
C TRP A 86 5.53 -9.30 5.02
N SER A 87 4.54 -9.95 4.42
CA SER A 87 3.36 -9.28 3.88
C SER A 87 2.20 -9.41 4.85
N LEU A 88 1.57 -8.27 5.15
CA LEU A 88 0.28 -8.19 5.81
C LEU A 88 -0.78 -8.07 4.71
N LEU A 89 -1.45 -9.17 4.42
CA LEU A 89 -2.47 -9.29 3.38
C LEU A 89 -3.86 -9.26 4.03
N GLY A 90 -4.82 -8.66 3.34
CA GLY A 90 -6.20 -8.59 3.78
C GLY A 90 -7.17 -9.02 2.68
N SER A 91 -8.32 -9.54 3.09
CA SER A 91 -9.49 -9.73 2.23
C SER A 91 -10.75 -9.48 3.05
N LEU A 92 -11.83 -9.07 2.39
CA LEU A 92 -13.15 -9.04 3.01
C LEU A 92 -13.93 -10.27 2.56
N ASN A 93 -14.67 -10.88 3.48
CA ASN A 93 -15.63 -11.95 3.16
C ASN A 93 -17.00 -11.39 2.77
N ASN A 94 -17.40 -10.26 3.36
CA ASN A 94 -18.69 -9.64 3.12
C ASN A 94 -18.56 -8.10 3.07
N PRO A 95 -18.70 -7.47 1.89
CA PRO A 95 -18.70 -8.10 0.57
C PRO A 95 -17.35 -8.74 0.25
N GLU A 96 -17.34 -9.79 -0.56
CA GLU A 96 -16.09 -10.47 -0.95
C GLU A 96 -15.19 -9.53 -1.76
N THR A 97 -13.90 -9.47 -1.40
CA THR A 97 -12.89 -8.73 -2.18
C THR A 97 -11.73 -9.62 -2.55
N VAL A 98 -11.08 -9.29 -3.66
CA VAL A 98 -9.73 -9.80 -3.95
C VAL A 98 -8.76 -9.46 -2.81
N VAL A 99 -7.74 -10.29 -2.63
CA VAL A 99 -6.69 -10.06 -1.63
C VAL A 99 -5.96 -8.75 -1.94
N PHE A 100 -5.77 -7.93 -0.91
CA PHE A 100 -5.05 -6.66 -0.99
C PHE A 100 -3.93 -6.59 0.04
N ILE A 101 -2.95 -5.71 -0.22
CA ILE A 101 -1.83 -5.48 0.68
C ILE A 101 -2.21 -4.39 1.69
N VAL A 102 -2.13 -4.72 2.98
CA VAL A 102 -2.33 -3.78 4.08
C VAL A 102 -1.00 -3.21 4.56
N GLY A 103 0.06 -4.01 4.53
CA GLY A 103 1.39 -3.62 4.96
C GLY A 103 2.48 -4.55 4.47
N VAL A 104 3.71 -4.05 4.43
CA VAL A 104 4.89 -4.83 4.03
C VAL A 104 6.06 -4.50 4.94
N SER A 105 6.70 -5.53 5.49
CA SER A 105 7.91 -5.39 6.30
C SER A 105 9.10 -6.13 5.70
N SER A 106 10.29 -5.54 5.72
CA SER A 106 11.52 -6.16 5.25
C SER A 106 12.64 -6.08 6.30
N GLY A 107 13.41 -7.16 6.43
CA GLY A 107 14.54 -7.22 7.35
C GLY A 107 15.23 -8.58 7.36
N GLN A 108 16.36 -8.68 8.07
CA GLN A 108 17.25 -9.85 8.06
C GLN A 108 16.86 -10.97 9.04
N MET A 109 15.85 -10.75 9.89
CA MET A 109 15.43 -11.68 10.93
C MET A 109 13.92 -11.71 11.03
N LYS A 110 13.33 -12.86 11.40
CA LYS A 110 11.89 -12.95 11.64
C LYS A 110 11.44 -11.88 12.65
N PRO A 111 10.24 -11.29 12.50
CA PRO A 111 9.70 -10.37 13.49
C PRO A 111 9.59 -11.07 14.84
N VAL A 112 10.04 -10.40 15.89
CA VAL A 112 9.95 -10.90 17.27
C VAL A 112 8.48 -11.02 17.70
N ASN A 113 7.66 -10.09 17.23
CA ASN A 113 6.23 -10.07 17.49
C ASN A 113 5.51 -9.57 16.23
N VAL A 114 4.68 -10.42 15.62
CA VAL A 114 3.89 -10.07 14.43
C VAL A 114 2.74 -9.11 14.75
N SER A 115 2.30 -9.05 16.01
CA SER A 115 1.16 -8.24 16.42
C SER A 115 1.41 -6.74 16.29
N VAL A 116 2.67 -6.33 16.23
CA VAL A 116 3.06 -4.93 15.99
C VAL A 116 2.52 -4.39 14.66
N TYR A 117 2.33 -5.26 13.66
CA TYR A 117 1.79 -4.85 12.35
C TYR A 117 0.31 -4.48 12.41
N PHE A 118 -0.41 -4.89 13.45
CA PHE A 118 -1.83 -4.58 13.63
C PHE A 118 -2.08 -3.27 14.40
N GLN A 119 -1.06 -2.65 14.99
CA GLN A 119 -1.24 -1.44 15.80
C GLN A 119 -1.83 -0.27 15.01
N ASP A 120 -1.43 -0.15 13.74
CA ASP A 120 -1.93 0.87 12.81
C ASP A 120 -3.06 0.36 11.91
N LEU A 121 -3.62 -0.85 12.16
CA LEU A 121 -4.60 -1.45 11.25
C LEU A 121 -5.89 -0.65 11.15
N ILE A 122 -6.30 -0.03 12.26
CA ILE A 122 -7.51 0.78 12.38
C ILE A 122 -7.07 2.20 12.75
N ASP A 123 -7.25 3.11 11.80
CA ASP A 123 -7.12 4.57 12.00
C ASP A 123 -8.46 5.17 12.46
#